data_AF-A0A7J4AVW3-F1
#
_entry.id   AF-A0A7J4AVW3-F1
#
_cell.length_a   1.000
_cell.length_b   1.000
_cell.length_c   1.000
_cell.angle_alpha   90.00
_cell.angle_beta   90.00
_cell.angle_gamma   90.00
#
_symmetry.space_group_name_H-M   'P 1'
#
loop_
_entity.id
_entity.type
_entity.pdbx_description
1 polymer ?
#
loop_
_entity_poly.entity_id
_entity_poly.type
_entity_poly.pdbx_seq_one_letter_code
_entity_poly.pdbx_strand_id
1 'polypeptide(L)'
;MFHIREKKAIFSAIGLILTIFAFATLPAVTAQAAKKTYCYLGVTPNPVGVGQNVLLHIGITDALTSATMGWEGLTVTVERPDGKTETLGPFKTDSTGGTGYIYVPPIAGTYYLQAHFPQQNTTTTKQGRGIPVGTLMLASDSEKVALVVQETLLPEYPSFNLPTEYWTRPIDAHFREWYSIAGSWLTTPRNMFAPYNDGPESPHILWTKPITIGGVVGGELGEPGLGLDAMGYHGFVYGDAYEGKFGGSIIIAGRLYYRHNTLDYPIWYTCVDLHTGEEIWRKVFLDNRTITFGNLLYWDTYNLHGTYAYLWVVVGSNYTAFDAWTGDWVFTIYNVPSGTRILGPKGEILIYTFNLTGGWMTLWNSTNIPALWLGTSEYYRASWRPQGKTVNATGPTTDPACPLGMAGYVWNKTLPTSLPGSVRTILDDRILGALLNQTHLISWGLSLKTGEEGRLLFQKTWTPPAEWLQGNLTVVWKGTTSNGKDGVFVIWTMENRQYWGFSAETGDRLWGPTQSEDYRNMWGGGFQVSTAIAYNKL
;
A
#
# COMPACT_ATOMS: atom_id res chain seq x y z
N MET A 1 15.19 -60.51 -72.83
CA MET A 1 15.02 -60.58 -71.36
C MET A 1 13.54 -60.33 -71.09
N PHE A 2 12.67 -61.31 -71.40
CA PHE A 2 11.95 -62.19 -70.43
C PHE A 2 11.29 -61.40 -69.29
N HIS A 3 9.98 -61.46 -68.99
CA HIS A 3 8.79 -62.15 -69.53
C HIS A 3 7.58 -61.58 -68.73
N ILE A 4 6.46 -61.15 -69.35
CA ILE A 4 5.12 -61.80 -69.37
C ILE A 4 4.38 -61.81 -68.00
N ARG A 5 3.19 -61.19 -67.78
CA ARG A 5 1.80 -61.58 -68.19
C ARG A 5 0.84 -60.44 -67.69
N GLU A 6 -0.10 -59.81 -68.41
CA GLU A 6 -1.36 -60.26 -69.09
C GLU A 6 -2.26 -61.17 -68.20
N LYS A 7 -3.59 -61.03 -68.02
CA LYS A 7 -4.69 -60.47 -68.86
C LYS A 7 -6.07 -60.59 -68.12
N LYS A 8 -7.03 -59.69 -68.46
CA LYS A 8 -8.52 -59.90 -68.69
C LYS A 8 -9.42 -60.28 -67.47
N ALA A 9 -10.74 -60.01 -67.38
CA ALA A 9 -11.85 -59.55 -68.24
C ALA A 9 -12.98 -58.93 -67.35
N ILE A 10 -13.64 -57.81 -67.70
CA ILE A 10 -14.99 -57.64 -68.31
C ILE A 10 -16.20 -58.26 -67.56
N PHE A 11 -17.17 -57.42 -67.15
CA PHE A 11 -18.63 -57.69 -67.19
C PHE A 11 -19.49 -56.40 -67.27
N SER A 12 -20.30 -56.30 -68.33
CA SER A 12 -21.65 -55.68 -68.57
C SER A 12 -22.07 -54.36 -67.86
N ALA A 13 -22.51 -53.27 -68.51
CA ALA A 13 -23.66 -52.98 -69.42
C ALA A 13 -25.03 -52.70 -68.72
N ILE A 14 -25.76 -51.68 -69.24
CA ILE A 14 -27.14 -51.20 -68.92
C ILE A 14 -27.17 -50.20 -67.73
N GLY A 15 -27.83 -49.04 -67.69
CA GLY A 15 -28.96 -48.44 -68.43
C GLY A 15 -29.92 -47.83 -67.38
N LEU A 16 -30.18 -46.53 -67.47
CA LEU A 16 -31.34 -45.74 -66.97
C LEU A 16 -32.05 -46.20 -65.66
N ILE A 17 -32.10 -45.35 -64.63
CA ILE A 17 -33.32 -44.95 -63.88
C ILE A 17 -32.95 -43.88 -62.83
N LEU A 18 -33.67 -42.75 -62.91
CA LEU A 18 -33.84 -41.79 -61.82
C LEU A 18 -34.42 -42.52 -60.61
N THR A 19 -33.67 -42.57 -59.50
CA THR A 19 -34.25 -42.81 -58.19
C THR A 19 -33.88 -41.65 -57.27
N ILE A 20 -34.89 -40.85 -56.99
CA ILE A 20 -34.96 -39.84 -55.95
C ILE A 20 -34.51 -40.50 -54.63
N PHE A 21 -33.31 -40.18 -54.17
CA PHE A 21 -33.00 -40.22 -52.75
C PHE A 21 -33.11 -38.79 -52.23
N ALA A 22 -34.29 -38.48 -51.69
CA ALA A 22 -34.41 -37.44 -50.70
C ALA A 22 -33.48 -37.80 -49.53
N PHE A 23 -32.25 -37.30 -49.56
CA PHE A 23 -31.55 -37.08 -48.31
C PHE A 23 -32.33 -35.98 -47.63
N ALA A 24 -33.24 -36.38 -46.74
CA ALA A 24 -33.65 -35.55 -45.65
C ALA A 24 -32.34 -35.09 -45.00
N THR A 25 -31.96 -33.83 -45.22
CA THR A 25 -31.01 -33.15 -44.35
C THR A 25 -31.72 -33.12 -43.01
N LEU A 26 -31.50 -34.15 -42.19
CA LEU A 26 -31.74 -34.05 -40.76
C LEU A 26 -31.01 -32.76 -40.37
N PRO A 27 -31.70 -31.77 -39.77
CA PRO A 27 -30.97 -30.64 -39.20
C PRO A 27 -29.89 -31.26 -38.34
N ALA A 28 -28.64 -30.83 -38.54
CA ALA A 28 -27.61 -31.11 -37.58
C ALA A 28 -28.10 -30.47 -36.27
N VAL A 29 -28.80 -31.26 -35.46
CA VAL A 29 -29.04 -30.94 -34.07
C VAL A 29 -27.64 -30.98 -33.51
N THR A 30 -26.98 -29.82 -33.47
CA THR A 30 -25.82 -29.61 -32.62
C THR A 30 -26.33 -29.90 -31.23
N ALA A 31 -26.16 -31.15 -30.79
CA ALA A 31 -26.49 -31.56 -29.44
C ALA A 31 -25.79 -30.57 -28.52
N GLN A 32 -26.58 -29.82 -27.76
CA GLN A 32 -26.04 -28.84 -26.82
C GLN A 32 -25.10 -29.60 -25.90
N ALA A 33 -23.80 -29.28 -25.94
CA ALA A 33 -22.80 -30.00 -25.17
C ALA A 33 -23.21 -29.92 -23.69
N ALA A 34 -23.35 -31.05 -23.02
CA ALA A 34 -23.67 -31.10 -21.60
C ALA A 34 -22.42 -31.46 -20.82
N LYS A 35 -22.21 -30.80 -19.69
CA LYS A 35 -21.09 -31.06 -18.79
C LYS A 35 -21.61 -31.38 -17.39
N LYS A 36 -21.17 -32.52 -16.85
CA LYS A 36 -21.36 -32.86 -15.44
C LYS A 36 -20.57 -31.88 -14.57
N THR A 37 -21.22 -31.33 -13.56
CA THR A 37 -20.60 -30.45 -12.57
C THR A 37 -20.41 -31.18 -11.24
N TYR A 38 -19.54 -30.63 -10.40
CA TYR A 38 -19.25 -31.16 -9.07
C TYR A 38 -19.35 -30.02 -8.06
N CYS A 39 -20.52 -29.92 -7.42
CA CYS A 39 -20.75 -28.99 -6.34
C CYS A 39 -20.02 -29.44 -5.07
N TYR A 40 -19.46 -28.48 -4.33
CA TYR A 40 -18.78 -28.71 -3.08
C TYR A 40 -19.29 -27.77 -2.00
N LEU A 41 -19.15 -28.21 -0.75
CA LEU A 41 -19.40 -27.42 0.45
C LEU A 41 -18.29 -27.68 1.46
N GLY A 42 -17.53 -26.64 1.80
CA GLY A 42 -16.66 -26.62 2.98
C GLY A 42 -17.40 -25.96 4.16
N VAL A 43 -17.25 -26.50 5.36
CA VAL A 43 -17.86 -25.97 6.59
C VAL A 43 -16.77 -25.89 7.66
N THR A 44 -16.36 -24.69 8.05
CA THR A 44 -15.21 -24.50 8.97
C THR A 44 -15.40 -23.26 9.85
N PRO A 45 -15.12 -23.31 11.17
CA PRO A 45 -14.69 -24.49 11.93
C PRO A 45 -15.83 -25.52 12.10
N ASN A 46 -15.44 -26.78 12.31
CA ASN A 46 -16.34 -27.88 12.66
C ASN A 46 -15.58 -28.88 13.56
N PRO A 47 -15.92 -29.02 14.86
CA PRO A 47 -17.09 -28.46 15.56
C PRO A 47 -17.04 -26.92 15.71
N VAL A 48 -18.12 -26.32 16.23
CA VAL A 48 -18.24 -24.88 16.51
C VAL A 48 -19.13 -24.61 17.74
N GLY A 49 -18.93 -23.49 18.44
CA GLY A 49 -19.80 -23.06 19.53
C GLY A 49 -21.09 -22.37 19.06
N VAL A 50 -22.17 -22.45 19.85
CA VAL A 50 -23.40 -21.68 19.61
C VAL A 50 -23.11 -20.20 19.47
N GLY A 51 -23.64 -19.56 18.41
CA GLY A 51 -23.43 -18.14 18.15
C GLY A 51 -22.05 -17.76 17.57
N GLN A 52 -21.16 -18.72 17.30
CA GLN A 52 -19.89 -18.45 16.62
C GLN A 52 -20.02 -18.55 15.09
N ASN A 53 -19.17 -17.81 14.38
CA ASN A 53 -19.15 -17.79 12.92
C ASN A 53 -18.64 -19.11 12.34
N VAL A 54 -19.36 -19.63 11.35
CA VAL A 54 -18.96 -20.75 10.49
C VAL A 54 -18.83 -20.24 9.06
N LEU A 55 -17.64 -20.37 8.49
CA LEU A 55 -17.42 -20.11 7.07
C LEU A 55 -17.91 -21.31 6.25
N LEU A 56 -18.87 -21.03 5.38
CA LEU A 56 -19.30 -21.93 4.31
C LEU A 56 -18.54 -21.57 3.04
N HIS A 57 -17.76 -22.52 2.50
CA HIS A 57 -17.15 -22.39 1.18
C HIS A 57 -18.00 -23.16 0.17
N ILE A 58 -18.71 -22.43 -0.68
CA ILE A 58 -19.79 -22.94 -1.53
C ILE A 58 -19.38 -22.77 -2.99
N GLY A 59 -19.48 -23.80 -3.82
CA GLY A 59 -19.09 -23.66 -5.22
C GLY A 59 -19.20 -24.91 -6.08
N ILE A 60 -18.59 -24.83 -7.27
CA ILE A 60 -18.30 -25.97 -8.14
C ILE A 60 -16.83 -25.95 -8.56
N THR A 61 -16.30 -27.10 -8.98
CA THR A 61 -14.88 -27.23 -9.35
C THR A 61 -14.47 -26.48 -10.64
N ASP A 62 -15.43 -25.97 -11.41
CA ASP A 62 -15.17 -25.28 -12.67
C ASP A 62 -14.99 -23.77 -12.47
N ALA A 63 -13.75 -23.28 -12.59
CA ALA A 63 -13.45 -21.85 -12.61
C ALA A 63 -13.92 -21.18 -13.92
N LEU A 64 -14.31 -19.91 -13.83
CA LEU A 64 -14.72 -19.06 -14.93
C LEU A 64 -13.54 -18.35 -15.61
N THR A 65 -13.80 -17.88 -16.83
CA THR A 65 -12.79 -17.32 -17.73
C THR A 65 -12.38 -15.89 -17.34
N SER A 66 -13.21 -15.16 -16.59
CA SER A 66 -12.96 -13.77 -16.18
C SER A 66 -13.43 -13.52 -14.74
N ALA A 67 -12.74 -12.63 -14.01
CA ALA A 67 -13.09 -12.28 -12.62
C ALA A 67 -14.51 -11.74 -12.43
N THR A 68 -15.07 -11.11 -13.47
CA THR A 68 -16.41 -10.52 -13.43
C THR A 68 -17.53 -11.54 -13.56
N MET A 69 -17.19 -12.78 -13.93
CA MET A 69 -18.16 -13.86 -14.10
C MET A 69 -18.32 -14.64 -12.80
N GLY A 70 -19.51 -15.21 -12.62
CA GLY A 70 -19.81 -16.10 -11.51
C GLY A 70 -20.88 -17.12 -11.92
N TRP A 71 -20.86 -18.28 -11.30
CA TRP A 71 -21.99 -19.20 -11.33
C TRP A 71 -23.08 -18.70 -10.40
N GLU A 72 -24.33 -18.80 -10.82
CA GLU A 72 -25.44 -18.14 -10.13
C GLU A 72 -26.47 -19.15 -9.64
N GLY A 73 -27.19 -18.78 -8.59
CA GLY A 73 -28.32 -19.56 -8.08
C GLY A 73 -27.94 -20.69 -7.14
N LEU A 74 -26.68 -20.76 -6.69
CA LEU A 74 -26.27 -21.79 -5.73
C LEU A 74 -27.02 -21.59 -4.41
N THR A 75 -27.48 -22.66 -3.78
CA THR A 75 -28.11 -22.58 -2.46
C THR A 75 -27.45 -23.56 -1.49
N VAL A 76 -27.67 -23.36 -0.20
CA VAL A 76 -27.31 -24.33 0.83
C VAL A 76 -28.56 -24.67 1.63
N THR A 77 -28.93 -25.93 1.68
CA THR A 77 -29.95 -26.44 2.60
C THR A 77 -29.30 -26.71 3.95
N VAL A 78 -29.91 -26.21 5.03
CA VAL A 78 -29.47 -26.43 6.40
C VAL A 78 -30.60 -27.12 7.16
N GLU A 79 -30.42 -28.40 7.46
CA GLU A 79 -31.32 -29.19 8.32
C GLU A 79 -30.88 -28.99 9.78
N ARG A 80 -31.73 -28.36 10.59
CA ARG A 80 -31.42 -27.99 11.97
C ARG A 80 -31.76 -29.10 12.97
N PRO A 81 -31.12 -29.10 14.15
CA PRO A 81 -31.43 -30.07 15.23
C PRO A 81 -32.87 -29.99 15.75
N ASP A 82 -33.53 -28.84 15.63
CA ASP A 82 -34.92 -28.63 16.04
C ASP A 82 -35.95 -29.04 14.97
N GLY A 83 -35.51 -29.71 13.91
CA GLY A 83 -36.35 -30.18 12.80
C GLY A 83 -36.73 -29.10 11.79
N LYS A 84 -36.26 -27.85 11.97
CA LYS A 84 -36.45 -26.79 10.97
C LYS A 84 -35.45 -26.95 9.83
N THR A 85 -35.83 -26.49 8.65
CA THR A 85 -34.94 -26.42 7.49
C THR A 85 -34.83 -24.97 7.03
N GLU A 86 -33.61 -24.54 6.73
CA GLU A 86 -33.31 -23.22 6.17
C GLU A 86 -32.69 -23.39 4.77
N THR A 87 -32.97 -22.45 3.88
CA THR A 87 -32.30 -22.37 2.58
C THR A 87 -31.53 -21.05 2.54
N LEU A 88 -30.21 -21.16 2.45
CA LEU A 88 -29.31 -20.02 2.28
C LEU A 88 -29.08 -19.76 0.80
N GLY A 89 -28.88 -18.49 0.43
CA GLY A 89 -28.74 -18.04 -0.95
C GLY A 89 -30.02 -17.43 -1.52
N PRO A 90 -30.16 -17.31 -2.85
CA PRO A 90 -29.22 -17.78 -3.88
C PRO A 90 -27.88 -17.02 -3.86
N PHE A 91 -26.79 -17.74 -4.09
CA PHE A 91 -25.43 -17.21 -4.13
C PHE A 91 -24.93 -17.10 -5.56
N LYS A 92 -23.97 -16.17 -5.75
CA LYS A 92 -23.14 -16.07 -6.94
C LYS A 92 -21.69 -16.38 -6.55
N THR A 93 -21.02 -17.26 -7.30
CA THR A 93 -19.60 -17.56 -7.07
C THR A 93 -18.70 -16.42 -7.56
N ASP A 94 -17.50 -16.34 -7.01
CA ASP A 94 -16.40 -15.67 -7.69
C ASP A 94 -15.98 -16.47 -8.94
N SER A 95 -15.13 -15.86 -9.76
CA SER A 95 -14.60 -16.51 -10.97
C SER A 95 -13.75 -17.75 -10.72
N THR A 96 -13.32 -17.99 -9.48
CA THR A 96 -12.61 -19.22 -9.10
C THR A 96 -13.53 -20.44 -9.06
N GLY A 97 -14.86 -20.22 -9.10
CA GLY A 97 -15.88 -21.27 -9.00
C GLY A 97 -16.46 -21.42 -7.59
N GLY A 98 -15.95 -20.68 -6.60
CA GLY A 98 -16.42 -20.69 -5.21
C GLY A 98 -16.81 -19.32 -4.66
N THR A 99 -17.49 -19.30 -3.51
CA THR A 99 -17.78 -18.11 -2.70
C THR A 99 -17.85 -18.48 -1.22
N GLY A 100 -17.80 -17.45 -0.35
CA GLY A 100 -17.88 -17.58 1.10
C GLY A 100 -19.20 -17.05 1.64
N TYR A 101 -19.77 -17.71 2.65
CA TYR A 101 -20.87 -17.19 3.45
C TYR A 101 -20.64 -17.49 4.93
N ILE A 102 -20.95 -16.54 5.81
CA ILE A 102 -20.87 -16.74 7.27
C ILE A 102 -22.22 -17.19 7.79
N TYR A 103 -22.30 -18.41 8.31
CA TYR A 103 -23.45 -18.94 9.03
C TYR A 103 -23.21 -18.88 10.54
N VAL A 104 -24.23 -18.49 11.31
CA VAL A 104 -24.17 -18.42 12.78
C VAL A 104 -25.25 -19.34 13.35
N PRO A 105 -24.89 -20.56 13.81
CA PRO A 105 -25.88 -21.51 14.31
C PRO A 105 -26.45 -21.04 15.67
N PRO A 106 -27.79 -20.95 15.81
CA PRO A 106 -28.41 -20.36 17.00
C PRO A 106 -28.59 -21.33 18.17
N ILE A 107 -28.49 -22.64 17.95
CA ILE A 107 -28.70 -23.67 18.97
C ILE A 107 -27.66 -24.80 18.82
N ALA A 108 -27.34 -25.47 19.91
CA ALA A 108 -26.47 -26.65 19.89
C ALA A 108 -27.16 -27.85 19.23
N GLY A 109 -26.35 -28.77 18.70
CA GLY A 109 -26.79 -29.99 18.03
C GLY A 109 -26.06 -30.24 16.71
N THR A 110 -26.43 -31.32 16.03
CA THR A 110 -25.88 -31.65 14.70
C THR A 110 -26.78 -31.09 13.61
N TYR A 111 -26.22 -30.20 12.79
CA TYR A 111 -26.87 -29.69 11.58
C TYR A 111 -26.37 -30.50 10.38
N TYR A 112 -27.22 -30.72 9.38
CA TYR A 112 -26.80 -31.28 8.10
C TYR A 112 -26.92 -30.24 7.01
N LEU A 113 -25.79 -29.89 6.41
CA LEU A 113 -25.71 -28.86 5.36
C LEU A 113 -25.41 -29.51 4.01
N GLN A 114 -26.06 -29.04 2.94
CA GLN A 114 -25.80 -29.49 1.58
C GLN A 114 -25.86 -28.32 0.62
N ALA A 115 -24.84 -28.13 -0.21
CA ALA A 115 -24.85 -27.14 -1.28
C ALA A 115 -25.48 -27.72 -2.54
N HIS A 116 -26.18 -26.87 -3.27
CA HIS A 116 -26.89 -27.21 -4.50
C HIS A 116 -26.48 -26.24 -5.61
N PHE A 117 -25.96 -26.78 -6.70
CA PHE A 117 -25.71 -26.03 -7.93
C PHE A 117 -26.86 -26.25 -8.92
N PRO A 118 -27.58 -25.19 -9.35
CA PRO A 118 -28.64 -25.35 -10.32
C PRO A 118 -28.08 -25.51 -11.73
N GLN A 119 -28.78 -26.30 -12.54
CA GLN A 119 -28.48 -26.42 -13.96
C GLN A 119 -28.52 -25.03 -14.64
N GLN A 120 -27.49 -24.71 -15.42
CA GLN A 120 -27.43 -23.44 -16.14
C GLN A 120 -26.60 -23.53 -17.41
N ASN A 121 -26.95 -22.72 -18.42
CA ASN A 121 -26.17 -22.62 -19.66
C ASN A 121 -24.99 -21.68 -19.50
N THR A 122 -23.88 -22.05 -20.13
CA THR A 122 -22.78 -21.11 -20.35
C THR A 122 -23.16 -20.06 -21.39
N THR A 123 -22.80 -18.82 -21.13
CA THR A 123 -23.00 -17.67 -22.02
C THR A 123 -21.68 -16.96 -22.25
N THR A 124 -21.63 -15.98 -23.14
CA THR A 124 -20.46 -15.11 -23.34
C THR A 124 -20.02 -14.38 -22.06
N THR A 125 -20.93 -14.22 -21.09
CA THR A 125 -20.69 -13.55 -19.81
C THR A 125 -20.65 -14.53 -18.61
N LYS A 126 -20.75 -15.83 -18.86
CA LYS A 126 -20.77 -16.89 -17.83
C LYS A 126 -20.23 -18.17 -18.43
N GLN A 127 -18.91 -18.29 -18.50
CA GLN A 127 -18.23 -19.38 -19.19
C GLN A 127 -17.04 -19.89 -18.39
N GLY A 128 -17.03 -21.21 -18.15
CA GLY A 128 -15.89 -21.88 -17.54
C GLY A 128 -14.68 -21.95 -18.47
N ARG A 129 -13.47 -22.05 -17.91
CA ARG A 129 -12.23 -22.10 -18.70
C ARG A 129 -12.21 -23.34 -19.60
N GLY A 130 -12.05 -23.11 -20.92
CA GLY A 130 -12.07 -24.20 -21.90
C GLY A 130 -13.43 -24.86 -22.14
N ILE A 131 -14.52 -24.31 -21.60
CA ILE A 131 -15.88 -24.82 -21.78
C ILE A 131 -16.60 -23.95 -22.82
N PRO A 132 -17.03 -24.45 -23.98
CA PRO A 132 -17.65 -23.63 -25.03
C PRO A 132 -18.94 -22.94 -24.58
N VAL A 133 -19.21 -21.73 -25.10
CA VAL A 133 -20.51 -21.04 -24.92
C VAL A 133 -21.64 -21.93 -25.43
N GLY A 134 -22.75 -21.94 -24.70
CA GLY A 134 -23.90 -22.79 -24.97
C GLY A 134 -23.81 -24.18 -24.35
N THR A 135 -22.69 -24.55 -23.70
CA THR A 135 -22.61 -25.79 -22.90
C THR A 135 -23.60 -25.73 -21.74
N LEU A 136 -24.43 -26.76 -21.57
CA LEU A 136 -25.33 -26.95 -20.43
C LEU A 136 -24.54 -27.52 -19.25
N MET A 137 -24.35 -26.73 -18.21
CA MET A 137 -23.76 -27.17 -16.94
C MET A 137 -24.87 -27.85 -16.14
N LEU A 138 -24.77 -29.16 -15.95
CA LEU A 138 -25.79 -29.96 -15.25
C LEU A 138 -25.86 -29.59 -13.77
N ALA A 139 -27.06 -29.72 -13.17
CA ALA A 139 -27.22 -29.56 -11.72
C ALA A 139 -26.38 -30.62 -10.96
N SER A 140 -25.88 -30.25 -9.79
CA SER A 140 -25.20 -31.18 -8.88
C SER A 140 -25.33 -30.73 -7.43
N ASP A 141 -25.26 -31.70 -6.54
CA ASP A 141 -25.28 -31.49 -5.10
C ASP A 141 -23.92 -31.83 -4.50
N SER A 142 -23.52 -31.11 -3.45
CA SER A 142 -22.40 -31.53 -2.62
C SER A 142 -22.76 -32.75 -1.79
N GLU A 143 -21.77 -33.35 -1.15
CA GLU A 143 -22.02 -34.25 -0.02
C GLU A 143 -22.74 -33.50 1.11
N LYS A 144 -23.53 -34.24 1.91
CA LYS A 144 -24.10 -33.70 3.17
C LYS A 144 -22.99 -33.62 4.21
N VAL A 145 -22.75 -32.42 4.74
CA VAL A 145 -21.75 -32.17 5.78
C VAL A 145 -22.46 -32.04 7.12
N ALA A 146 -22.06 -32.87 8.10
CA ALA A 146 -22.54 -32.76 9.48
C ALA A 146 -21.74 -31.68 10.22
N LEU A 147 -22.40 -30.58 10.60
CA LEU A 147 -21.83 -29.54 11.45
C LEU A 147 -22.20 -29.81 12.90
N VAL A 148 -21.20 -30.04 13.74
CA VAL A 148 -21.40 -30.28 15.18
C VAL A 148 -21.33 -28.94 15.91
N VAL A 149 -22.47 -28.49 16.45
CA VAL A 149 -22.58 -27.27 17.24
C VAL A 149 -22.69 -27.63 18.72
N GLN A 150 -21.84 -27.05 19.55
CA GLN A 150 -21.74 -27.32 20.99
C GLN A 150 -22.01 -26.06 21.81
N GLU A 151 -22.46 -26.24 23.06
CA GLU A 151 -22.68 -25.12 24.00
C GLU A 151 -21.35 -24.45 24.41
N THR A 152 -20.25 -25.21 24.41
CA THR A 152 -18.92 -24.67 24.70
C THR A 152 -18.38 -23.89 23.51
N LEU A 153 -18.19 -22.59 23.69
CA LEU A 153 -17.52 -21.75 22.70
C LEU A 153 -16.10 -22.28 22.44
N LEU A 154 -15.75 -22.41 21.17
CA LEU A 154 -14.36 -22.66 20.80
C LEU A 154 -13.54 -21.39 21.05
N PRO A 155 -12.26 -21.53 21.45
CA PRO A 155 -11.35 -20.40 21.45
C PRO A 155 -11.36 -19.75 20.07
N GLU A 156 -11.50 -18.43 20.04
CA GLU A 156 -11.18 -17.67 18.84
C GLU A 156 -9.72 -17.98 18.47
N TYR A 157 -9.41 -18.07 17.17
CA TYR A 157 -8.08 -18.48 16.69
C TYR A 157 -7.02 -17.69 17.47
N PRO A 158 -6.27 -18.35 18.38
CA PRO A 158 -5.50 -17.62 19.37
C PRO A 158 -4.42 -16.83 18.65
N SER A 159 -4.20 -15.61 19.10
CA SER A 159 -3.06 -14.83 18.64
C SER A 159 -1.77 -15.59 18.88
N PHE A 160 -0.80 -15.44 17.99
CA PHE A 160 0.54 -15.88 18.29
C PHE A 160 1.18 -14.88 19.24
N ASN A 161 1.81 -15.38 20.29
CA ASN A 161 2.58 -14.54 21.18
C ASN A 161 3.63 -13.79 20.37
N LEU A 162 3.88 -12.53 20.73
CA LEU A 162 5.03 -11.78 20.23
C LEU A 162 6.32 -12.52 20.59
N PRO A 163 7.38 -12.36 19.79
CA PRO A 163 8.63 -13.05 20.06
C PRO A 163 9.20 -12.57 21.39
N THR A 164 9.67 -13.52 22.20
CA THR A 164 10.39 -13.23 23.45
C THR A 164 11.89 -13.08 23.25
N GLU A 165 12.37 -13.35 22.03
CA GLU A 165 13.76 -13.23 21.62
C GLU A 165 13.85 -12.49 20.28
N TYR A 166 15.06 -12.05 19.92
CA TYR A 166 15.26 -11.45 18.61
C TYR A 166 15.04 -12.48 17.49
N TRP A 167 14.34 -12.09 16.42
CA TRP A 167 14.08 -12.97 15.28
C TRP A 167 14.97 -12.60 14.08
N THR A 168 15.53 -13.61 13.42
CA THR A 168 16.46 -13.42 12.28
C THR A 168 15.91 -13.92 10.94
N ARG A 169 14.67 -14.40 10.93
CA ARG A 169 14.00 -14.95 9.73
C ARG A 169 12.85 -14.03 9.34
N PRO A 170 12.42 -14.02 8.06
CA PRO A 170 11.18 -13.35 7.68
C PRO A 170 10.03 -13.79 8.59
N ILE A 171 9.22 -12.83 9.02
CA ILE A 171 8.02 -13.12 9.83
C ILE A 171 7.06 -13.92 8.95
N ASP A 172 6.64 -15.08 9.43
CA ASP A 172 5.64 -15.90 8.75
C ASP A 172 4.30 -15.13 8.71
N ALA A 173 3.65 -15.09 7.55
CA ALA A 173 2.39 -14.36 7.36
C ALA A 173 1.23 -14.88 8.25
N HIS A 174 1.36 -16.08 8.82
CA HIS A 174 0.39 -16.60 9.79
C HIS A 174 0.53 -15.98 11.19
N PHE A 175 1.68 -15.38 11.53
CA PHE A 175 1.90 -14.63 12.78
C PHE A 175 1.35 -13.21 12.66
N ARG A 176 0.04 -13.12 12.46
CA ARG A 176 -0.65 -11.87 12.11
C ARG A 176 -0.33 -10.75 13.10
N GLU A 177 -0.25 -11.05 14.39
CA GLU A 177 -0.10 -10.08 15.46
C GLU A 177 1.29 -9.40 15.50
N TRP A 178 2.28 -10.01 14.84
CA TRP A 178 3.64 -9.47 14.77
C TRP A 178 3.74 -8.23 13.85
N TYR A 179 2.67 -7.86 13.13
CA TYR A 179 2.64 -6.59 12.40
C TYR A 179 2.98 -5.40 13.31
N SER A 180 2.69 -5.50 14.61
CA SER A 180 2.91 -4.47 15.63
C SER A 180 4.38 -4.14 15.92
N ILE A 181 5.32 -4.96 15.46
CA ILE A 181 6.77 -4.78 15.67
C ILE A 181 7.58 -4.86 14.37
N ALA A 182 6.92 -4.88 13.20
CA ALA A 182 7.52 -5.12 11.90
C ALA A 182 7.64 -3.85 11.01
N GLY A 183 7.60 -2.67 11.61
CA GLY A 183 7.60 -1.39 10.91
C GLY A 183 8.87 -1.12 10.08
N SER A 184 8.69 -0.52 8.90
CA SER A 184 9.79 -0.09 8.02
C SER A 184 10.01 1.42 8.11
N TRP A 185 11.25 1.88 7.95
CA TRP A 185 11.64 3.30 7.92
C TRP A 185 11.89 3.72 6.47
N LEU A 186 10.80 4.03 5.77
CA LEU A 186 10.80 4.38 4.35
C LEU A 186 11.47 5.73 4.04
N THR A 187 11.56 6.56 5.06
CA THR A 187 12.30 7.82 5.18
C THR A 187 12.52 8.02 6.68
N THR A 188 13.29 9.02 7.09
CA THR A 188 13.24 9.50 8.48
C THR A 188 11.77 9.82 8.83
N PRO A 189 11.17 9.11 9.80
CA PRO A 189 9.76 9.30 10.13
C PRO A 189 9.51 10.72 10.59
N ARG A 190 8.37 11.28 10.18
CA ARG A 190 7.93 12.57 10.68
C ARG A 190 7.89 12.52 12.20
N ASN A 191 8.42 13.55 12.86
CA ASN A 191 8.38 13.65 14.33
C ASN A 191 9.12 12.51 15.05
N MET A 192 9.99 11.77 14.33
CA MET A 192 10.60 10.52 14.78
C MET A 192 9.59 9.48 15.31
N PHE A 193 8.32 9.62 14.95
CA PHE A 193 7.27 8.69 15.33
C PHE A 193 7.25 7.53 14.33
N ALA A 194 7.68 6.37 14.79
CA ALA A 194 7.75 5.15 14.00
C ALA A 194 6.73 4.13 14.54
N PRO A 195 5.47 4.15 14.09
CA PRO A 195 4.48 3.16 14.52
C PRO A 195 4.94 1.76 14.11
N TYR A 196 4.44 0.76 14.84
CA TYR A 196 4.77 -0.65 14.59
C TYR A 196 6.25 -1.01 14.80
N ASN A 197 6.97 -0.23 15.58
CA ASN A 197 8.34 -0.51 15.99
C ASN A 197 8.37 -0.54 17.51
N ASP A 198 9.12 -1.48 18.07
CA ASP A 198 9.53 -1.39 19.47
C ASP A 198 10.91 -0.71 19.54
N GLY A 199 11.06 0.20 20.50
CA GLY A 199 12.28 0.98 20.67
C GLY A 199 13.17 0.30 21.70
N PRO A 200 14.50 0.38 21.57
CA PRO A 200 15.36 -0.17 22.60
C PRO A 200 15.25 0.63 23.91
N GLU A 201 15.20 -0.06 25.05
CA GLU A 201 15.27 0.60 26.37
C GLU A 201 16.70 1.05 26.73
N SER A 202 17.71 0.69 25.92
CA SER A 202 19.11 1.10 26.13
C SER A 202 19.87 1.32 24.80
N PRO A 203 20.92 2.16 24.79
CA PRO A 203 21.79 2.27 23.63
C PRO A 203 22.42 0.92 23.29
N HIS A 204 22.25 0.46 22.06
CA HIS A 204 22.78 -0.83 21.62
C HIS A 204 23.51 -0.68 20.28
N ILE A 205 24.56 -1.49 20.11
CA ILE A 205 25.30 -1.63 18.85
C ILE A 205 24.97 -3.02 18.30
N LEU A 206 24.30 -3.08 17.15
CA LEU A 206 23.98 -4.35 16.49
C LEU A 206 25.22 -4.96 15.81
N TRP A 207 25.96 -4.13 15.09
CA TRP A 207 27.19 -4.49 14.41
C TRP A 207 28.06 -3.25 14.20
N THR A 208 29.33 -3.46 13.87
CA THR A 208 30.29 -2.39 13.60
C THR A 208 30.86 -2.53 12.20
N LYS A 209 30.42 -1.64 11.29
CA LYS A 209 31.03 -1.50 9.95
C LYS A 209 31.59 -0.08 9.85
N PRO A 210 32.92 0.09 9.79
CA PRO A 210 33.51 1.41 9.64
C PRO A 210 33.04 2.07 8.33
N ILE A 211 32.47 3.27 8.42
CA ILE A 211 32.11 4.11 7.27
C ILE A 211 33.14 5.22 7.00
N THR A 212 33.92 5.59 8.03
CA THR A 212 35.01 6.57 8.00
C THR A 212 35.92 6.37 9.21
N ILE A 213 37.08 7.00 9.22
CA ILE A 213 37.89 7.19 10.43
C ILE A 213 37.18 8.23 11.33
N GLY A 214 37.10 7.95 12.64
CA GLY A 214 36.52 8.83 13.65
C GLY A 214 37.29 8.69 14.97
N GLY A 215 36.86 9.43 16.00
CA GLY A 215 37.53 9.46 17.31
C GLY A 215 38.60 10.55 17.41
N VAL A 216 39.42 10.50 18.46
CA VAL A 216 40.50 11.48 18.72
C VAL A 216 41.76 11.16 17.91
N VAL A 217 42.47 12.19 17.45
CA VAL A 217 43.64 12.05 16.55
C VAL A 217 44.92 11.65 17.31
N GLY A 218 45.04 12.02 18.58
CA GLY A 218 46.25 11.78 19.39
C GLY A 218 46.69 13.03 20.15
N GLY A 219 47.54 12.84 21.17
CA GLY A 219 47.99 13.88 22.12
C GLY A 219 48.91 14.94 21.52
N GLU A 220 49.46 14.69 20.34
CA GLU A 220 50.41 15.55 19.65
C GLU A 220 49.77 16.83 19.10
N LEU A 221 48.44 16.84 18.95
CA LEU A 221 47.69 18.01 18.50
C LEU A 221 47.19 18.83 19.70
N GLY A 222 47.38 20.14 19.65
CA GLY A 222 46.81 21.13 20.57
C GLY A 222 46.48 22.43 19.82
N GLU A 223 46.01 23.43 20.56
CA GLU A 223 45.69 24.77 20.01
C GLU A 223 46.74 25.80 20.47
N PRO A 224 47.75 26.10 19.63
CA PRO A 224 48.77 27.08 19.95
C PRO A 224 48.15 28.46 20.17
N GLY A 225 48.46 29.07 21.31
CA GLY A 225 47.97 30.41 21.67
C GLY A 225 46.77 30.44 22.61
N LEU A 226 46.16 29.29 22.95
CA LEU A 226 45.17 29.17 24.01
C LEU A 226 45.72 28.50 25.29
N GLY A 227 47.02 28.17 25.32
CA GLY A 227 47.66 27.46 26.42
C GLY A 227 47.25 25.97 26.50
N LEU A 228 46.72 25.42 25.40
CA LEU A 228 46.21 24.05 25.28
C LEU A 228 47.12 23.20 24.37
N ASP A 229 48.42 23.45 24.43
CA ASP A 229 49.42 22.70 23.66
C ASP A 229 49.46 21.24 24.16
N ALA A 230 49.41 20.28 23.22
CA ALA A 230 49.44 18.83 23.48
C ALA A 230 48.31 18.26 24.37
N MET A 231 47.08 18.75 24.21
CA MET A 231 45.91 18.29 25.00
C MET A 231 45.03 17.25 24.28
N GLY A 232 45.31 16.89 23.03
CA GLY A 232 44.81 15.67 22.39
C GLY A 232 43.29 15.55 22.18
N TYR A 233 42.53 16.64 22.28
CA TYR A 233 41.07 16.63 22.15
C TYR A 233 40.58 16.83 20.70
N HIS A 234 41.48 16.95 19.72
CA HIS A 234 41.10 17.06 18.32
C HIS A 234 40.57 15.73 17.78
N GLY A 235 39.40 15.78 17.16
CA GLY A 235 38.80 14.63 16.47
C GLY A 235 39.26 14.50 15.02
N PHE A 236 39.25 13.29 14.48
CA PHE A 236 39.36 13.07 13.03
C PHE A 236 38.18 13.72 12.31
N VAL A 237 38.38 14.14 11.06
CA VAL A 237 37.29 14.66 10.23
C VAL A 237 36.28 13.54 9.94
N TYR A 238 35.11 13.64 10.56
CA TYR A 238 34.02 12.66 10.40
C TYR A 238 32.94 13.14 9.42
N GLY A 239 33.06 14.36 8.87
CA GLY A 239 32.27 14.83 7.73
C GLY A 239 30.84 15.31 8.04
N ASP A 240 30.44 15.38 9.31
CA ASP A 240 29.06 15.72 9.71
C ASP A 240 28.61 17.12 9.25
N ALA A 241 29.51 18.11 9.26
CA ALA A 241 29.14 19.48 8.89
C ALA A 241 28.88 19.67 7.38
N TYR A 242 29.50 18.88 6.49
CA TYR A 242 29.50 19.17 5.04
C TYR A 242 29.44 17.96 4.09
N GLU A 243 29.77 16.75 4.55
CA GLU A 243 29.88 15.54 3.71
C GLU A 243 28.67 14.61 3.84
N GLY A 244 27.91 14.71 4.95
CA GLY A 244 26.64 14.00 5.15
C GLY A 244 26.75 12.48 4.98
N LYS A 245 27.75 11.86 5.63
CA LYS A 245 27.95 10.40 5.67
C LYS A 245 26.73 9.74 6.31
N PHE A 246 26.32 8.58 5.79
CA PHE A 246 25.14 7.83 6.28
C PHE A 246 23.78 8.55 6.10
N GLY A 247 23.76 9.69 5.41
CA GLY A 247 22.53 10.46 5.15
C GLY A 247 21.58 9.74 4.20
N GLY A 248 20.27 9.96 4.39
CA GLY A 248 19.22 9.38 3.55
C GLY A 248 19.06 7.87 3.71
N SER A 249 19.36 7.34 4.91
CA SER A 249 19.22 5.93 5.22
C SER A 249 17.77 5.49 5.22
N ILE A 250 17.51 4.30 4.69
CA ILE A 250 16.18 3.70 4.55
C ILE A 250 16.22 2.31 5.17
N ILE A 251 15.17 1.89 5.87
CA ILE A 251 15.00 0.52 6.33
C ILE A 251 13.72 -0.05 5.74
N ILE A 252 13.81 -1.17 5.00
CA ILE A 252 12.65 -1.91 4.49
C ILE A 252 12.81 -3.38 4.81
N ALA A 253 11.86 -3.95 5.56
CA ALA A 253 11.81 -5.37 5.87
C ALA A 253 13.17 -5.94 6.38
N GLY A 254 13.75 -5.28 7.38
CA GLY A 254 15.02 -5.69 8.00
C GLY A 254 16.29 -5.41 7.18
N ARG A 255 16.20 -4.66 6.08
CA ARG A 255 17.36 -4.25 5.27
C ARG A 255 17.61 -2.76 5.38
N LEU A 256 18.85 -2.39 5.65
CA LEU A 256 19.30 -1.02 5.71
C LEU A 256 19.99 -0.63 4.39
N TYR A 257 19.51 0.45 3.78
CA TYR A 257 20.09 1.07 2.60
C TYR A 257 20.70 2.40 3.01
N TYR A 258 22.00 2.59 2.81
CA TYR A 258 22.66 3.85 3.15
C TYR A 258 23.64 4.29 2.08
N ARG A 259 23.79 5.62 1.99
CA ARG A 259 24.76 6.30 1.13
C ARG A 259 26.07 6.49 1.90
N HIS A 260 27.20 6.32 1.21
CA HIS A 260 28.52 6.49 1.83
C HIS A 260 28.85 7.98 2.11
N ASN A 261 28.68 8.87 1.12
CA ASN A 261 28.75 10.34 1.28
C ASN A 261 28.13 11.06 0.05
N THR A 262 28.06 12.40 0.07
CA THR A 262 27.60 13.22 -1.09
C THR A 262 28.71 13.79 -1.95
N LEU A 263 29.95 13.80 -1.48
CA LEU A 263 31.04 14.53 -2.13
C LEU A 263 31.98 13.64 -2.94
N ASP A 264 31.98 12.32 -2.70
CA ASP A 264 32.78 11.37 -3.47
C ASP A 264 31.96 10.76 -4.61
N TYR A 265 32.60 10.69 -5.77
CA TYR A 265 32.02 10.09 -6.96
C TYR A 265 32.74 8.78 -7.31
N PRO A 266 31.99 7.73 -7.69
CA PRO A 266 30.53 7.71 -7.79
C PRO A 266 29.83 7.58 -6.42
N ILE A 267 28.59 8.06 -6.32
CA ILE A 267 27.73 7.97 -5.14
C ILE A 267 27.27 6.54 -4.98
N TRP A 268 27.92 5.83 -4.06
CA TRP A 268 27.58 4.45 -3.72
C TRP A 268 26.47 4.36 -2.69
N TYR A 269 25.55 3.43 -2.95
CA TYR A 269 24.61 2.91 -1.98
C TYR A 269 24.97 1.48 -1.63
N THR A 270 24.82 1.14 -0.36
CA THR A 270 24.98 -0.23 0.15
C THR A 270 23.71 -0.66 0.84
N CYS A 271 23.23 -1.84 0.47
CA CYS A 271 22.22 -2.59 1.20
C CYS A 271 22.91 -3.60 2.10
N VAL A 272 22.59 -3.56 3.39
CA VAL A 272 23.03 -4.55 4.36
C VAL A 272 21.82 -5.19 5.04
N ASP A 273 22.00 -6.41 5.51
CA ASP A 273 21.12 -6.96 6.54
C ASP A 273 21.26 -6.10 7.81
N LEU A 274 20.14 -5.58 8.34
CA LEU A 274 20.17 -4.67 9.48
C LEU A 274 20.62 -5.38 10.77
N HIS A 275 20.42 -6.69 10.89
CA HIS A 275 20.82 -7.45 12.06
C HIS A 275 22.32 -7.77 12.06
N THR A 276 22.88 -8.18 10.92
CA THR A 276 24.27 -8.65 10.85
C THR A 276 25.26 -7.62 10.32
N GLY A 277 24.79 -6.63 9.57
CA GLY A 277 25.64 -5.68 8.86
C GLY A 277 26.29 -6.26 7.60
N GLU A 278 25.97 -7.50 7.23
CA GLU A 278 26.48 -8.15 6.03
C GLU A 278 25.95 -7.46 4.78
N GLU A 279 26.85 -7.22 3.83
CA GLU A 279 26.51 -6.58 2.56
C GLU A 279 25.74 -7.54 1.65
N ILE A 280 24.56 -7.11 1.22
CA ILE A 280 23.71 -7.84 0.28
C ILE A 280 24.03 -7.38 -1.15
N TRP A 281 24.08 -6.06 -1.36
CA TRP A 281 24.49 -5.47 -2.62
C TRP A 281 25.02 -4.05 -2.45
N ARG A 282 25.80 -3.60 -3.43
CA ARG A 282 26.31 -2.23 -3.54
C ARG A 282 26.19 -1.73 -4.99
N LYS A 283 25.57 -0.56 -5.17
CA LYS A 283 25.24 -0.02 -6.50
C LYS A 283 25.34 1.51 -6.57
N VAL A 284 25.47 2.00 -7.79
CA VAL A 284 25.26 3.40 -8.17
C VAL A 284 23.95 3.45 -8.94
N PHE A 285 23.10 4.44 -8.65
CA PHE A 285 21.79 4.56 -9.28
C PHE A 285 21.82 5.58 -10.42
N LEU A 286 21.29 5.19 -11.59
CA LEU A 286 21.20 6.02 -12.80
C LEU A 286 22.54 6.69 -13.14
N ASP A 287 22.53 7.97 -13.52
CA ASP A 287 23.68 8.85 -13.75
C ASP A 287 24.18 9.44 -12.42
N ASN A 288 24.47 8.56 -11.45
CA ASN A 288 25.02 8.92 -10.14
C ASN A 288 24.06 9.74 -9.26
N ARG A 289 22.82 9.26 -9.14
CA ARG A 289 21.72 9.90 -8.41
C ARG A 289 21.53 9.30 -7.02
N THR A 290 20.89 10.08 -6.15
CA THR A 290 20.53 9.67 -4.79
C THR A 290 19.15 9.04 -4.74
N ILE A 291 19.02 7.94 -4.00
CA ILE A 291 17.71 7.44 -3.57
C ILE A 291 17.02 8.54 -2.76
N THR A 292 15.80 8.86 -3.14
CA THR A 292 14.99 9.94 -2.56
C THR A 292 14.11 9.45 -1.41
N PHE A 293 13.53 8.24 -1.53
CA PHE A 293 12.72 7.60 -0.49
C PHE A 293 12.51 6.11 -0.79
N GLY A 294 12.19 5.33 0.25
CA GLY A 294 11.65 3.97 0.14
C GLY A 294 10.13 3.97 0.10
N ASN A 295 9.52 2.87 -0.34
CA ASN A 295 8.08 2.76 -0.47
C ASN A 295 7.60 1.31 -0.32
N LEU A 296 6.48 1.12 0.39
CA LEU A 296 5.76 -0.16 0.49
C LEU A 296 4.36 0.02 -0.10
N LEU A 297 4.16 -0.40 -1.34
CA LEU A 297 2.88 -0.28 -2.05
C LEU A 297 2.04 -1.55 -1.84
N TYR A 298 1.00 -1.47 -1.02
CA TYR A 298 0.02 -2.53 -0.82
C TYR A 298 -1.02 -2.50 -1.96
N TRP A 299 -0.93 -3.47 -2.86
CA TRP A 299 -1.90 -3.65 -3.93
C TRP A 299 -2.95 -4.67 -3.47
N ASP A 300 -4.17 -4.17 -3.31
CA ASP A 300 -5.27 -4.86 -2.63
C ASP A 300 -6.52 -4.81 -3.49
N THR A 301 -6.74 -5.90 -4.21
CA THR A 301 -7.77 -6.08 -5.22
C THR A 301 -8.17 -7.55 -5.27
N TYR A 302 -9.26 -7.89 -5.94
CA TYR A 302 -9.68 -9.30 -6.08
C TYR A 302 -8.64 -10.22 -6.75
N ASN A 303 -7.64 -9.67 -7.46
CA ASN A 303 -6.62 -10.47 -8.14
C ASN A 303 -5.32 -10.60 -7.34
N LEU A 304 -5.07 -9.70 -6.39
CA LEU A 304 -3.84 -9.67 -5.60
C LEU A 304 -4.08 -8.92 -4.28
N HIS A 305 -3.62 -9.53 -3.20
CA HIS A 305 -3.46 -8.92 -1.88
C HIS A 305 -1.97 -9.04 -1.51
N GLY A 306 -1.16 -8.04 -1.87
CA GLY A 306 0.29 -8.11 -1.69
C GLY A 306 1.00 -6.77 -1.71
N THR A 307 2.15 -6.71 -1.06
CA THR A 307 2.93 -5.47 -0.90
C THR A 307 4.21 -5.51 -1.72
N TYR A 308 4.47 -4.45 -2.49
CA TYR A 308 5.70 -4.25 -3.24
C TYR A 308 6.65 -3.31 -2.52
N ALA A 309 7.94 -3.65 -2.45
CA ALA A 309 8.98 -2.82 -1.86
C ALA A 309 9.80 -2.13 -2.95
N TYR A 310 9.76 -0.81 -2.99
CA TYR A 310 10.49 0.01 -3.96
C TYR A 310 11.45 0.99 -3.29
N LEU A 311 12.57 1.24 -3.96
CA LEU A 311 13.44 2.39 -3.74
C LEU A 311 13.21 3.38 -4.89
N TRP A 312 13.00 4.65 -4.58
CA TRP A 312 12.68 5.68 -5.58
C TRP A 312 13.82 6.66 -5.77
N VAL A 313 14.23 6.87 -7.02
CA VAL A 313 15.11 7.97 -7.42
C VAL A 313 14.28 9.00 -8.19
N VAL A 314 14.28 10.24 -7.72
CA VAL A 314 13.53 11.34 -8.32
C VAL A 314 14.47 12.37 -8.92
N VAL A 315 14.30 12.66 -10.22
CA VAL A 315 15.04 13.71 -10.94
C VAL A 315 14.04 14.57 -11.70
N GLY A 316 13.83 15.81 -11.25
CA GLY A 316 12.77 16.67 -11.78
C GLY A 316 11.40 16.00 -11.63
N SER A 317 10.70 15.82 -12.74
CA SER A 317 9.40 15.13 -12.80
C SER A 317 9.50 13.63 -13.15
N ASN A 318 10.72 13.07 -13.18
CA ASN A 318 10.94 11.65 -13.44
C ASN A 318 11.13 10.90 -12.13
N TYR A 319 10.25 9.94 -11.85
CA TYR A 319 10.32 9.07 -10.69
C TYR A 319 10.65 7.67 -11.19
N THR A 320 11.78 7.13 -10.77
CA THR A 320 12.25 5.80 -11.17
C THR A 320 12.25 4.86 -9.98
N ALA A 321 11.52 3.76 -10.10
CA ALA A 321 11.41 2.73 -9.07
C ALA A 321 12.44 1.61 -9.31
N PHE A 322 13.10 1.23 -8.23
CA PHE A 322 14.02 0.11 -8.16
C PHE A 322 13.48 -0.91 -7.16
N ASP A 323 13.72 -2.19 -7.44
CA ASP A 323 13.37 -3.28 -6.54
C ASP A 323 14.25 -3.18 -5.28
N ALA A 324 13.65 -3.17 -4.09
CA ALA A 324 14.41 -3.01 -2.86
C ALA A 324 15.31 -4.23 -2.56
N TRP A 325 14.93 -5.43 -3.03
CA TRP A 325 15.69 -6.64 -2.79
C TRP A 325 16.96 -6.69 -3.66
N THR A 326 16.86 -6.41 -4.97
CA THR A 326 18.01 -6.50 -5.89
C THR A 326 18.68 -5.17 -6.18
N GLY A 327 17.99 -4.04 -5.97
CA GLY A 327 18.43 -2.72 -6.43
C GLY A 327 18.34 -2.53 -7.96
N ASP A 328 17.64 -3.42 -8.68
CA ASP A 328 17.46 -3.31 -10.14
C ASP A 328 16.29 -2.41 -10.50
N TRP A 329 16.38 -1.78 -11.67
CA TRP A 329 15.30 -0.97 -12.21
C TRP A 329 14.04 -1.81 -12.44
N VAL A 330 12.88 -1.28 -12.03
CA VAL A 330 11.58 -1.91 -12.27
C VAL A 330 10.80 -1.13 -13.31
N PHE A 331 10.62 0.18 -13.11
CA PHE A 331 9.88 1.05 -14.01
C PHE A 331 10.19 2.53 -13.76
N THR A 332 9.83 3.37 -14.72
CA THR A 332 9.92 4.83 -14.61
C THR A 332 8.58 5.47 -14.95
N ILE A 333 8.19 6.49 -14.17
CA ILE A 333 7.10 7.40 -14.51
C ILE A 333 7.68 8.80 -14.73
N TYR A 334 7.32 9.45 -15.84
CA TYR A 334 7.77 10.80 -16.18
C TYR A 334 6.61 11.78 -16.22
N ASN A 335 6.88 13.09 -16.16
CA ASN A 335 5.85 14.14 -16.01
C ASN A 335 5.01 14.00 -14.73
N VAL A 336 5.60 13.48 -13.66
CA VAL A 336 4.95 13.52 -12.33
C VAL A 336 4.73 14.99 -11.94
N PRO A 337 3.50 15.39 -11.55
CA PRO A 337 3.22 16.77 -11.22
C PRO A 337 4.01 17.24 -10.00
N SER A 338 4.38 18.52 -9.97
CA SER A 338 4.93 19.15 -8.79
C SER A 338 3.86 19.35 -7.72
N GLY A 339 4.23 19.28 -6.45
CA GLY A 339 3.33 19.57 -5.35
C GLY A 339 3.84 19.00 -4.04
N THR A 340 2.95 18.91 -3.05
CA THR A 340 3.25 18.28 -1.77
C THR A 340 3.03 16.77 -1.89
N ARG A 341 4.12 16.00 -1.80
CA ARG A 341 4.09 14.53 -1.81
C ARG A 341 3.76 13.97 -0.43
N ILE A 342 2.78 13.08 -0.35
CA ILE A 342 2.57 12.20 0.81
C ILE A 342 2.45 10.74 0.34
N LEU A 343 2.59 9.79 1.26
CA LEU A 343 2.23 8.40 0.99
C LEU A 343 0.81 8.16 1.51
N GLY A 344 -0.04 7.58 0.67
CA GLY A 344 -1.39 7.18 1.07
C GLY A 344 -1.39 5.93 1.95
N PRO A 345 -2.55 5.52 2.47
CA PRO A 345 -2.67 4.40 3.42
C PRO A 345 -2.20 3.06 2.87
N LYS A 346 -2.20 2.87 1.54
CA LYS A 346 -1.68 1.67 0.87
C LYS A 346 -0.30 1.91 0.25
N GLY A 347 0.37 3.00 0.63
CA GLY A 347 1.70 3.36 0.14
C GLY A 347 1.71 3.95 -1.27
N GLU A 348 0.56 4.27 -1.84
CA GLU A 348 0.49 5.04 -3.08
C GLU A 348 1.16 6.41 -2.91
N ILE A 349 1.92 6.86 -3.90
CA ILE A 349 2.43 8.22 -3.92
C ILE A 349 1.28 9.15 -4.29
N LEU A 350 0.93 10.04 -3.37
CA LEU A 350 -0.06 11.09 -3.54
C LEU A 350 0.64 12.44 -3.68
N ILE A 351 0.19 13.26 -4.62
CA ILE A 351 0.67 14.63 -4.80
C ILE A 351 -0.50 15.58 -4.79
N TYR A 352 -0.51 16.47 -3.80
CA TYR A 352 -1.46 17.57 -3.73
C TYR A 352 -0.85 18.81 -4.36
N THR A 353 -1.58 19.42 -5.30
CA THR A 353 -1.22 20.73 -5.87
C THR A 353 -2.21 21.77 -5.37
N PHE A 354 -1.72 22.96 -5.02
CA PHE A 354 -2.53 24.04 -4.50
C PHE A 354 -2.30 25.31 -5.30
N ASN A 355 -3.39 26.00 -5.64
CA ASN A 355 -3.35 27.37 -6.09
C ASN A 355 -4.32 28.17 -5.20
N LEU A 356 -3.79 28.70 -4.10
CA LEU A 356 -4.60 29.41 -3.10
C LEU A 356 -5.19 30.71 -3.68
N THR A 357 -4.43 31.42 -4.52
CA THR A 357 -4.91 32.61 -5.22
C THR A 357 -6.01 32.29 -6.24
N GLY A 358 -5.83 31.20 -7.00
CA GLY A 358 -6.81 30.69 -7.96
C GLY A 358 -7.97 29.94 -7.31
N GLY A 359 -7.94 29.71 -6.00
CA GLY A 359 -8.99 29.01 -5.26
C GLY A 359 -9.20 27.57 -5.69
N TRP A 360 -8.13 26.79 -5.91
CA TRP A 360 -8.29 25.36 -6.24
C TRP A 360 -7.14 24.48 -5.73
N MET A 361 -7.43 23.18 -5.62
CA MET A 361 -6.44 22.13 -5.38
C MET A 361 -6.75 20.85 -6.17
N THR A 362 -5.72 20.05 -6.44
CA THR A 362 -5.85 18.74 -7.10
C THR A 362 -5.17 17.65 -6.30
N LEU A 363 -5.64 16.41 -6.50
CA LEU A 363 -4.97 15.21 -6.05
C LEU A 363 -4.53 14.37 -7.25
N TRP A 364 -3.25 14.06 -7.29
CA TRP A 364 -2.66 13.07 -8.18
C TRP A 364 -2.24 11.83 -7.39
N ASN A 365 -2.49 10.64 -7.91
CA ASN A 365 -2.24 9.35 -7.29
C ASN A 365 -1.50 8.40 -8.25
N SER A 366 -0.32 7.94 -7.84
CA SER A 366 0.53 7.02 -8.63
C SER A 366 -0.10 5.68 -8.99
N THR A 367 -1.09 5.20 -8.24
CA THR A 367 -1.77 3.93 -8.55
C THR A 367 -2.85 4.10 -9.62
N ASN A 368 -3.27 5.33 -9.90
CA ASN A 368 -4.25 5.68 -10.93
C ASN A 368 -3.57 5.97 -12.28
N ILE A 369 -2.49 5.25 -12.63
CA ILE A 369 -1.84 5.35 -13.95
C ILE A 369 -2.15 4.08 -14.74
N PRO A 370 -3.13 4.09 -15.67
CA PRO A 370 -3.60 2.86 -16.30
C PRO A 370 -2.53 2.07 -17.06
N ALA A 371 -1.50 2.76 -17.55
CA ALA A 371 -0.37 2.14 -18.24
C ALA A 371 0.49 1.24 -17.32
N LEU A 372 0.40 1.38 -15.99
CA LEU A 372 1.11 0.53 -15.02
C LEU A 372 0.36 -0.74 -14.66
N TRP A 373 -0.91 -0.86 -15.03
CA TRP A 373 -1.68 -2.08 -14.80
C TRP A 373 -1.41 -3.13 -15.90
N LEU A 374 -1.94 -4.34 -15.74
CA LEU A 374 -1.90 -5.34 -16.80
C LEU A 374 -2.72 -4.90 -18.04
N GLY A 375 -3.73 -4.06 -17.83
CA GLY A 375 -4.63 -3.55 -18.88
C GLY A 375 -5.78 -2.75 -18.29
N THR A 376 -6.63 -2.19 -19.15
CA THR A 376 -7.71 -1.25 -18.78
C THR A 376 -9.10 -1.87 -18.70
N SER A 377 -9.27 -3.16 -19.01
CA SER A 377 -10.52 -3.85 -18.71
C SER A 377 -10.67 -4.01 -17.20
N GLU A 378 -11.91 -4.09 -16.69
CA GLU A 378 -12.19 -4.29 -15.27
C GLU A 378 -11.35 -5.43 -14.66
N TYR A 379 -11.20 -6.53 -15.40
CA TYR A 379 -10.34 -7.67 -15.04
C TYR A 379 -8.85 -7.32 -14.90
N TYR A 380 -8.30 -6.60 -15.87
CA TYR A 380 -6.87 -6.33 -15.90
C TYR A 380 -6.45 -5.16 -15.01
N ARG A 381 -7.37 -4.26 -14.65
CA ARG A 381 -7.13 -3.15 -13.71
C ARG A 381 -6.69 -3.63 -12.33
N ALA A 382 -7.15 -4.80 -11.89
CA ALA A 382 -6.78 -5.36 -10.59
C ALA A 382 -5.33 -5.88 -10.53
N SER A 383 -4.57 -5.81 -11.61
CA SER A 383 -3.21 -6.35 -11.65
C SER A 383 -2.17 -5.23 -11.73
N TRP A 384 -1.41 -5.03 -10.66
CA TRP A 384 -0.21 -4.18 -10.70
C TRP A 384 0.90 -4.86 -11.52
N ARG A 385 1.22 -4.31 -12.69
CA ARG A 385 2.21 -4.87 -13.62
C ARG A 385 3.08 -3.77 -14.24
N PRO A 386 3.87 -3.04 -13.44
CA PRO A 386 4.66 -1.93 -13.92
C PRO A 386 5.99 -2.38 -14.58
N GLN A 387 6.40 -3.64 -14.39
CA GLN A 387 7.75 -4.12 -14.71
C GLN A 387 8.10 -3.84 -16.19
N GLY A 388 9.27 -3.24 -16.41
CA GLY A 388 9.78 -2.96 -17.75
C GLY A 388 9.21 -1.72 -18.42
N LYS A 389 8.41 -0.89 -17.71
CA LYS A 389 7.67 0.22 -18.32
C LYS A 389 8.30 1.58 -18.04
N THR A 390 8.23 2.47 -19.04
CA THR A 390 8.43 3.91 -18.88
C THR A 390 7.17 4.62 -19.34
N VAL A 391 6.46 5.31 -18.44
CA VAL A 391 5.11 5.81 -18.73
C VAL A 391 4.91 7.27 -18.35
N ASN A 392 4.07 7.97 -19.10
CA ASN A 392 3.65 9.34 -18.79
C ASN A 392 2.68 9.33 -17.60
N ALA A 393 3.09 9.89 -16.48
CA ALA A 393 2.33 10.00 -15.24
C ALA A 393 1.05 10.83 -15.37
N THR A 394 0.94 11.66 -16.42
CA THR A 394 -0.21 12.55 -16.67
C THR A 394 -0.69 12.44 -18.11
N GLY A 395 -0.46 11.29 -18.77
CA GLY A 395 -0.94 11.06 -20.14
C GLY A 395 -2.47 11.09 -20.22
N PRO A 396 -3.05 11.48 -21.37
CA PRO A 396 -4.49 11.45 -21.56
C PRO A 396 -5.02 10.01 -21.44
N THR A 397 -6.20 9.87 -20.84
CA THR A 397 -6.84 8.57 -20.64
C THR A 397 -8.36 8.73 -20.55
N THR A 398 -9.09 7.70 -20.97
CA THR A 398 -10.56 7.60 -20.81
C THR A 398 -10.94 6.62 -19.70
N ASP A 399 -9.96 6.18 -18.90
CA ASP A 399 -10.20 5.23 -17.82
C ASP A 399 -11.04 5.88 -16.70
N PRO A 400 -12.16 5.28 -16.25
CA PRO A 400 -13.00 5.83 -15.19
C PRO A 400 -12.30 6.07 -13.85
N ALA A 401 -11.17 5.39 -13.58
CA ALA A 401 -10.37 5.67 -12.39
C ALA A 401 -9.67 7.05 -12.44
N CYS A 402 -9.64 7.69 -13.62
CA CYS A 402 -9.02 8.98 -13.88
C CYS A 402 -10.11 9.95 -14.39
N PRO A 403 -11.03 10.42 -13.53
CA PRO A 403 -12.22 11.16 -13.95
C PRO A 403 -11.90 12.51 -14.61
N LEU A 404 -10.67 13.01 -14.46
CA LEU A 404 -10.19 14.24 -15.09
C LEU A 404 -9.61 14.03 -16.50
N GLY A 405 -9.70 12.81 -17.05
CA GLY A 405 -9.21 12.48 -18.39
C GLY A 405 -7.68 12.41 -18.50
N MET A 406 -6.97 12.46 -17.37
CA MET A 406 -5.52 12.44 -17.29
C MET A 406 -5.07 11.42 -16.25
N ALA A 407 -4.07 10.62 -16.59
CA ALA A 407 -3.51 9.62 -15.70
C ALA A 407 -3.11 10.23 -14.35
N GLY A 408 -3.36 9.49 -13.28
CA GLY A 408 -3.09 9.82 -11.90
C GLY A 408 -3.99 10.88 -11.27
N TYR A 409 -4.60 11.79 -12.04
CA TYR A 409 -5.47 12.82 -11.48
C TYR A 409 -6.81 12.26 -11.01
N VAL A 410 -7.04 12.30 -9.69
CA VAL A 410 -8.23 11.73 -9.03
C VAL A 410 -9.36 12.76 -8.94
N TRP A 411 -9.05 14.00 -8.59
CA TRP A 411 -10.04 15.08 -8.50
C TRP A 411 -9.39 16.47 -8.57
N ASN A 412 -10.23 17.47 -8.83
CA ASN A 412 -9.95 18.90 -8.73
C ASN A 412 -11.06 19.54 -7.88
N LYS A 413 -10.70 20.29 -6.85
CA LYS A 413 -11.61 20.85 -5.85
C LYS A 413 -11.38 22.34 -5.70
N THR A 414 -12.47 23.09 -5.61
CA THR A 414 -12.45 24.52 -5.34
C THR A 414 -12.12 24.77 -3.88
N LEU A 415 -11.28 25.79 -3.63
CA LEU A 415 -10.90 26.28 -2.32
C LEU A 415 -11.43 27.70 -2.11
N PRO A 416 -11.58 28.15 -0.86
CA PRO A 416 -11.73 29.57 -0.55
C PRO A 416 -10.53 30.37 -1.09
N THR A 417 -10.79 31.51 -1.74
CA THR A 417 -9.76 32.36 -2.37
C THR A 417 -9.03 33.31 -1.41
N SER A 418 -9.45 33.36 -0.14
CA SER A 418 -8.93 34.29 0.87
C SER A 418 -8.07 33.61 1.95
N LEU A 419 -7.43 32.48 1.63
CA LEU A 419 -6.56 31.76 2.56
C LEU A 419 -5.15 32.37 2.56
N PRO A 420 -4.70 33.02 3.65
CA PRO A 420 -3.40 33.67 3.69
C PRO A 420 -2.25 32.67 3.89
N GLY A 421 -1.07 33.01 3.38
CA GLY A 421 0.14 32.23 3.58
C GLY A 421 0.21 30.99 2.67
N SER A 422 0.67 29.88 3.22
CA SER A 422 0.90 28.64 2.47
C SER A 422 0.40 27.41 3.22
N VAL A 423 0.19 26.31 2.50
CA VAL A 423 0.04 24.98 3.11
C VAL A 423 1.29 24.67 3.93
N ARG A 424 1.08 24.12 5.14
CA ARG A 424 2.13 23.72 6.08
C ARG A 424 2.20 22.21 6.24
N THR A 425 1.06 21.54 6.19
CA THR A 425 0.97 20.11 6.48
C THR A 425 -0.30 19.53 5.85
N ILE A 426 -0.20 18.27 5.45
CA ILE A 426 -1.35 17.45 5.05
C ILE A 426 -1.41 16.29 6.05
N LEU A 427 -2.55 16.15 6.72
CA LEU A 427 -2.90 15.05 7.62
C LEU A 427 -3.91 14.16 6.90
N ASP A 428 -4.19 12.98 7.46
CA ASP A 428 -5.09 12.01 6.83
C ASP A 428 -6.50 12.56 6.56
N ASP A 429 -7.00 13.46 7.42
CA ASP A 429 -8.37 13.98 7.34
C ASP A 429 -8.46 15.47 6.96
N ARG A 430 -7.33 16.19 6.90
CA ARG A 430 -7.31 17.64 6.65
C ARG A 430 -5.98 18.18 6.15
N ILE A 431 -6.03 19.34 5.51
CA ILE A 431 -4.86 20.16 5.18
C ILE A 431 -4.79 21.31 6.18
N LEU A 432 -3.59 21.63 6.66
CA LEU A 432 -3.30 22.79 7.47
C LEU A 432 -2.45 23.78 6.68
N GLY A 433 -2.79 25.06 6.78
CA GLY A 433 -1.97 26.14 6.26
C GLY A 433 -1.91 27.33 7.21
N ALA A 434 -0.91 28.17 6.99
CA ALA A 434 -0.70 29.33 7.82
C ALA A 434 0.13 30.44 7.17
N LEU A 435 -0.23 31.68 7.52
CA LEU A 435 0.66 32.84 7.48
C LEU A 435 1.22 33.06 8.89
N LEU A 436 2.55 33.06 9.02
CA LEU A 436 3.25 33.17 10.30
C LEU A 436 4.31 34.27 10.21
N ASN A 437 4.28 35.20 11.15
CA ASN A 437 5.33 36.20 11.37
C ASN A 437 5.32 36.67 12.84
N GLN A 438 6.17 37.66 13.15
CA GLN A 438 6.34 38.23 14.49
C GLN A 438 5.11 38.96 15.04
N THR A 439 4.11 39.29 14.20
CA THR A 439 2.94 40.11 14.59
C THR A 439 1.63 39.34 14.56
N HIS A 440 1.56 38.20 13.87
CA HIS A 440 0.38 37.35 13.84
C HIS A 440 0.70 35.93 13.34
N LEU A 441 -0.10 35.00 13.82
CA LEU A 441 -0.33 33.69 13.22
C LEU A 441 -1.76 33.67 12.68
N ILE A 442 -1.92 33.51 11.36
CA ILE A 442 -3.21 33.18 10.77
C ILE A 442 -3.14 31.72 10.31
N SER A 443 -3.84 30.84 11.03
CA SER A 443 -3.91 29.41 10.71
C SER A 443 -5.28 29.03 10.15
N TRP A 444 -5.31 28.09 9.22
CA TRP A 444 -6.55 27.58 8.64
C TRP A 444 -6.46 26.07 8.36
N GLY A 445 -7.63 25.43 8.30
CA GLY A 445 -7.76 24.00 8.04
C GLY A 445 -8.80 23.71 6.96
N LEU A 446 -8.49 22.79 6.04
CA LEU A 446 -9.40 22.32 4.99
C LEU A 446 -9.68 20.84 5.15
N SER A 447 -10.92 20.41 4.99
CA SER A 447 -11.29 18.98 5.06
C SER A 447 -10.71 18.19 3.88
N LEU A 448 -10.27 16.97 4.15
CA LEU A 448 -10.01 15.92 3.16
C LEU A 448 -11.00 14.75 3.25
N LYS A 449 -12.04 14.87 4.09
CA LYS A 449 -13.10 13.86 4.17
C LYS A 449 -13.79 13.72 2.82
N THR A 450 -14.07 12.48 2.42
CA THR A 450 -14.72 12.17 1.15
C THR A 450 -16.01 12.97 0.97
N GLY A 451 -16.12 13.71 -0.13
CA GLY A 451 -17.27 14.55 -0.45
C GLY A 451 -17.23 15.96 0.16
N GLU A 452 -16.28 16.25 1.04
CA GLU A 452 -16.08 17.57 1.64
C GLU A 452 -14.68 18.15 1.33
N GLU A 453 -13.96 17.58 0.36
CA GLU A 453 -12.57 17.95 0.10
C GLU A 453 -12.47 19.45 -0.28
N GLY A 454 -11.67 20.19 0.49
CA GLY A 454 -11.50 21.64 0.31
C GLY A 454 -12.45 22.52 1.10
N ARG A 455 -13.40 21.93 1.86
CA ARG A 455 -14.27 22.67 2.77
C ARG A 455 -13.45 23.30 3.90
N LEU A 456 -13.60 24.61 4.12
CA LEU A 456 -12.98 25.31 5.23
C LEU A 456 -13.54 24.81 6.56
N LEU A 457 -12.64 24.32 7.42
CA LEU A 457 -12.96 23.86 8.77
C LEU A 457 -12.81 25.00 9.79
N PHE A 458 -11.71 25.74 9.70
CA PHE A 458 -11.44 26.91 10.53
C PHE A 458 -10.50 27.88 9.82
N GLN A 459 -10.55 29.14 10.24
CA GLN A 459 -9.54 30.16 9.98
C GLN A 459 -9.46 31.06 11.22
N LYS A 460 -8.29 31.10 11.86
CA LYS A 460 -8.06 31.79 13.14
C LYS A 460 -6.87 32.70 13.04
N THR A 461 -7.00 33.89 13.60
CA THR A 461 -5.90 34.83 13.81
C THR A 461 -5.55 34.85 15.29
N TRP A 462 -4.27 34.66 15.60
CA TRP A 462 -3.72 34.80 16.93
C TRP A 462 -2.62 35.86 16.93
N THR A 463 -2.65 36.73 17.93
CA THR A 463 -1.66 37.79 18.11
C THR A 463 -0.60 37.34 19.13
N PRO A 464 0.68 37.21 18.73
CA PRO A 464 1.77 36.89 19.64
C PRO A 464 2.08 38.03 20.62
N PRO A 465 2.83 37.73 21.70
CA PRO A 465 3.38 38.77 22.57
C PRO A 465 4.22 39.77 21.79
N ALA A 466 4.20 41.04 22.23
CA ALA A 466 4.96 42.13 21.60
C ALA A 466 6.47 41.85 21.49
N GLU A 467 7.01 41.03 22.40
CA GLU A 467 8.40 40.57 22.41
C GLU A 467 8.83 39.92 21.08
N TRP A 468 7.93 39.24 20.37
CA TRP A 468 8.26 38.63 19.08
C TRP A 468 8.75 39.66 18.07
N LEU A 469 8.12 40.82 18.03
CA LEU A 469 8.50 41.93 17.17
C LEU A 469 9.63 42.76 17.79
N GLN A 470 9.53 43.11 19.07
CA GLN A 470 10.50 43.99 19.75
C GLN A 470 11.89 43.35 19.85
N GLY A 471 11.94 42.06 20.17
CA GLY A 471 13.17 41.27 20.21
C GLY A 471 13.64 40.79 18.84
N ASN A 472 12.89 41.11 17.77
CA ASN A 472 13.13 40.64 16.41
C ASN A 472 13.35 39.11 16.35
N LEU A 473 12.43 38.36 16.96
CA LEU A 473 12.59 36.92 17.12
C LEU A 473 12.45 36.19 15.78
N THR A 474 13.25 35.15 15.58
CA THR A 474 13.07 34.17 14.52
C THR A 474 11.94 33.22 14.90
N VAL A 475 10.85 33.24 14.12
CA VAL A 475 9.62 32.47 14.38
C VAL A 475 9.46 31.37 13.33
N VAL A 476 9.29 30.12 13.77
CA VAL A 476 9.29 28.95 12.89
C VAL A 476 8.10 28.04 13.15
N TRP A 477 7.44 27.58 12.08
CA TRP A 477 6.53 26.43 12.17
C TRP A 477 7.38 25.18 12.37
N LYS A 478 7.45 24.71 13.62
CA LYS A 478 8.42 23.69 14.01
C LYS A 478 7.95 22.28 13.69
N GLY A 479 6.64 22.03 13.79
CA GLY A 479 6.10 20.71 13.53
C GLY A 479 4.59 20.63 13.65
N THR A 480 4.06 19.49 13.27
CA THR A 480 2.66 19.10 13.54
C THR A 480 2.67 17.62 13.84
N THR A 481 1.77 17.19 14.72
CA THR A 481 1.49 15.78 14.98
C THR A 481 1.21 15.03 13.68
N SER A 482 1.47 13.72 13.68
CA SER A 482 1.07 12.81 12.60
C SER A 482 -0.44 12.55 12.58
N ASN A 483 -1.12 12.66 13.72
CA ASN A 483 -2.53 12.34 13.85
C ASN A 483 -3.41 13.57 13.55
N GLY A 484 -4.50 13.35 12.80
CA GLY A 484 -5.52 14.36 12.51
C GLY A 484 -6.42 14.71 13.69
N LYS A 485 -6.82 13.68 14.47
CA LYS A 485 -7.64 13.83 15.67
C LYS A 485 -6.79 14.24 16.87
N ASP A 486 -7.28 15.21 17.64
CA ASP A 486 -6.60 15.82 18.80
C ASP A 486 -5.22 16.40 18.46
N GLY A 487 -4.92 16.59 17.18
CA GLY A 487 -3.59 16.97 16.72
C GLY A 487 -3.16 18.36 17.16
N VAL A 488 -1.85 18.59 17.19
CA VAL A 488 -1.23 19.87 17.59
C VAL A 488 -0.20 20.28 16.55
N PHE A 489 -0.16 21.58 16.23
CA PHE A 489 1.00 22.18 15.55
C PHE A 489 1.74 23.12 16.49
N VAL A 490 3.06 23.20 16.29
CA VAL A 490 3.97 23.86 17.20
C VAL A 490 4.72 24.97 16.48
N ILE A 491 4.72 26.15 17.11
CA ILE A 491 5.55 27.28 16.71
C ILE A 491 6.71 27.40 17.69
N TRP A 492 7.92 27.62 17.16
CA TRP A 492 9.13 27.83 17.95
C TRP A 492 9.66 29.24 17.73
N THR A 493 10.14 29.86 18.81
CA THR A 493 10.86 31.12 18.78
C THR A 493 12.30 30.91 19.24
N MET A 494 13.25 31.24 18.37
CA MET A 494 14.65 30.79 18.48
C MET A 494 15.39 31.45 19.64
N GLU A 495 15.36 32.78 19.73
CA GLU A 495 16.24 33.56 20.60
C GLU A 495 15.82 33.45 22.07
N ASN A 496 14.53 33.29 22.34
CA ASN A 496 14.02 33.00 23.68
C ASN A 496 13.88 31.49 23.96
N ARG A 497 14.03 30.63 22.92
CA ARG A 497 14.00 29.16 22.97
C ARG A 497 12.72 28.61 23.57
N GLN A 498 11.59 29.14 23.11
CA GLN A 498 10.26 28.78 23.60
C GLN A 498 9.40 28.18 22.50
N TYR A 499 8.46 27.34 22.90
CA TYR A 499 7.45 26.79 22.01
C TYR A 499 6.04 27.17 22.39
N TRP A 500 5.16 27.10 21.38
CA TRP A 500 3.77 27.46 21.43
C TRP A 500 2.94 26.41 20.69
N GLY A 501 1.92 25.88 21.35
CA GLY A 501 1.10 24.79 20.83
C GLY A 501 -0.30 25.24 20.47
N PHE A 502 -0.75 24.79 19.31
CA PHE A 502 -2.06 25.15 18.75
C PHE A 502 -2.78 23.90 18.26
N SER A 503 -4.11 23.90 18.41
CA SER A 503 -4.96 22.81 17.94
C SER A 503 -4.90 22.73 16.42
N ALA A 504 -4.54 21.56 15.88
CA ALA A 504 -4.72 21.23 14.47
C ALA A 504 -6.21 21.11 14.09
N GLU A 505 -7.10 21.04 15.08
CA GLU A 505 -8.53 20.92 14.82
C GLU A 505 -9.26 22.25 14.69
N THR A 506 -8.90 23.21 15.54
CA THR A 506 -9.64 24.47 15.67
C THR A 506 -8.78 25.70 15.37
N GLY A 507 -7.45 25.56 15.36
CA GLY A 507 -6.49 26.66 15.28
C GLY A 507 -6.32 27.44 16.59
N ASP A 508 -7.00 27.03 17.68
CA ASP A 508 -6.90 27.72 18.96
C ASP A 508 -5.58 27.39 19.67
N ARG A 509 -5.02 28.37 20.38
CA ARG A 509 -3.84 28.15 21.23
C ARG A 509 -4.21 27.22 22.39
N LEU A 510 -3.43 26.16 22.55
CA LEU A 510 -3.61 25.17 23.63
C LEU A 510 -2.68 25.44 24.80
N TRP A 511 -1.39 25.69 24.51
CA TRP A 511 -0.36 25.89 25.52
C TRP A 511 0.76 26.78 24.98
N GLY A 512 1.65 27.21 25.87
CA GLY A 512 2.77 28.07 25.54
C GLY A 512 2.64 29.51 26.08
N PRO A 513 3.76 30.22 26.27
CA PRO A 513 5.12 29.75 25.99
C PRO A 513 5.55 28.65 26.96
N THR A 514 6.38 27.71 26.49
CA THR A 514 7.11 26.80 27.37
C THR A 514 8.15 27.56 28.19
N GLN A 515 8.76 26.90 29.18
CA GLN A 515 10.02 27.40 29.73
C GLN A 515 11.08 27.49 28.61
N SER A 516 11.97 28.47 28.73
CA SER A 516 13.09 28.61 27.81
C SER A 516 14.01 27.39 27.92
N GLU A 517 14.34 26.79 26.80
CA GLU A 517 15.28 25.67 26.79
C GLU A 517 16.74 26.11 27.05
N ASP A 518 17.62 25.12 27.23
CA ASP A 518 19.08 25.31 27.27
C ASP A 518 19.54 26.10 26.03
N TYR A 519 20.47 27.03 26.22
CA TYR A 519 20.93 27.92 25.15
C TYR A 519 21.46 27.17 23.92
N ARG A 520 22.00 25.95 24.10
CA ARG A 520 22.54 25.11 23.02
C ARG A 520 21.45 24.62 22.06
N ASN A 521 20.19 24.56 22.49
CA ASN A 521 19.07 24.20 21.62
C ASN A 521 18.81 25.24 20.53
N MET A 522 19.34 26.46 20.68
CA MET A 522 19.36 27.46 19.61
C MET A 522 20.20 26.98 18.41
N TRP A 523 21.30 26.26 18.66
CA TRP A 523 22.24 25.77 17.63
C TRP A 523 21.92 24.36 17.14
N GLY A 524 21.25 23.56 17.96
CA GLY A 524 20.48 22.41 17.48
C GLY A 524 19.25 22.83 16.65
N GLY A 525 18.97 24.13 16.52
CA GLY A 525 17.69 24.68 16.08
C GLY A 525 17.64 25.24 14.66
N GLY A 526 18.48 24.77 13.74
CA GLY A 526 18.24 25.02 12.31
C GLY A 526 16.90 24.43 11.84
N PHE A 527 16.55 24.64 10.57
CA PHE A 527 15.36 24.07 9.88
C PHE A 527 15.24 22.52 9.94
N GLN A 528 16.14 21.80 10.62
CA GLN A 528 16.39 20.38 10.41
C GLN A 528 16.48 19.50 11.66
N VAL A 529 16.31 19.99 12.89
CA VAL A 529 16.27 19.10 14.08
C VAL A 529 14.87 19.00 14.65
N SER A 530 14.45 17.75 14.85
CA SER A 530 13.11 17.29 15.16
C SER A 530 12.69 17.66 16.58
N THR A 531 11.74 18.58 16.67
CA THR A 531 10.82 18.61 17.81
C THR A 531 9.96 17.35 17.74
N ALA A 532 10.01 16.54 18.80
CA ALA A 532 9.10 15.42 18.96
C ALA A 532 7.85 15.91 19.69
N ILE A 533 6.68 15.69 19.09
CA ILE A 533 5.37 15.99 19.66
C ILE A 533 4.73 14.64 20.03
N ALA A 534 4.60 14.35 21.32
CA ALA A 534 4.00 13.11 21.81
C ALA A 534 2.81 13.42 22.71
N TYR A 535 1.71 12.68 22.55
CA TYR A 535 0.49 12.86 23.36
C TYR A 535 0.01 14.33 23.43
N ASN A 536 0.09 15.05 22.30
CA ASN A 536 -0.31 16.45 22.15
C ASN A 536 0.51 17.45 23.00
N LYS A 537 1.71 17.03 23.41
CA LYS A 537 2.69 17.81 24.18
C LYS A 537 4.07 17.74 23.53
N LEU A 538 4.89 18.70 23.91
CA LEU A 538 6.33 18.73 23.65
C LEU A 538 7.08 17.80 24.61
#